data_AF-A0A7V7K1F1-F1
#
_entry.id   AF-A0A7V7K1F1-F1
#
_cell.length_a   1.000
_cell.length_b   1.000
_cell.length_c   1.000
_cell.angle_alpha   90.00
_cell.angle_beta   90.00
_cell.angle_gamma   90.00
#
_symmetry.space_group_name_H-M   'P 1'
#
loop_
_entity.id
_entity.type
_entity.pdbx_description
1 polymer ?
#
loop_
_entity_poly.entity_id
_entity_poly.type
_entity_poly.pdbx_seq_one_letter_code
_entity_poly.pdbx_strand_id
1 'polypeptide(L)'
;MRKSIAKSITSTIQDLNKSGLVDDITMKNIENLCIPDVQEYTPEKIVSIRKKFRLSQAALASIFNISPSTVQKWERGNKKPTGASQKLLDIIERKGIEALV
;
A
#
# COMPACT_ATOMS: atom_id res chain seq x y z
N MET A 1 2.72 11.12 8.96
CA MET A 1 3.89 11.38 9.83
C MET A 1 5.17 11.47 9.00
N ARG A 2 6.14 12.36 9.33
CA ARG A 2 7.44 12.39 8.62
C ARG A 2 8.19 11.07 8.87
N LYS A 3 8.75 10.44 7.81
CA LYS A 3 9.44 9.14 7.89
C LYS A 3 10.51 9.07 8.99
N SER A 4 11.23 10.18 9.21
CA SER A 4 12.27 10.27 10.24
C SER A 4 11.71 10.11 11.66
N ILE A 5 10.55 10.70 11.95
CA ILE A 5 9.93 10.66 13.28
C ILE A 5 9.41 9.25 13.57
N ALA A 6 8.73 8.64 12.59
CA ALA A 6 8.25 7.26 12.69
C ALA A 6 9.40 6.28 12.99
N LYS A 7 10.55 6.45 12.30
CA LYS A 7 11.74 5.62 12.51
C LYS A 7 12.33 5.78 13.91
N SER A 8 12.42 7.02 14.41
CA SER A 8 12.91 7.27 15.77
C SER A 8 12.01 6.63 16.82
N ILE A 9 10.68 6.80 16.71
CA ILE A 9 9.72 6.22 17.66
C ILE A 9 9.79 4.69 17.65
N THR A 10 9.75 4.08 16.46
CA THR A 10 9.79 2.62 16.32
C THR A 10 11.09 2.00 16.86
N SER A 11 12.24 2.67 16.66
CA SER A 11 13.51 2.23 17.24
C SER A 11 13.48 2.22 18.77
N THR A 12 13.00 3.31 19.39
CA THR A 12 12.92 3.41 20.86
C THR A 12 12.00 2.34 21.45
N ILE A 13 10.83 2.13 20.83
CA ILE A 13 9.88 1.11 21.29
C ILE A 13 10.45 -0.30 21.15
N GLN A 14 11.21 -0.57 20.08
CA GLN A 14 11.87 -1.85 19.89
C GLN A 14 12.88 -2.15 21.01
N ASP A 15 13.62 -1.15 21.47
CA ASP A 15 14.58 -1.34 22.57
C ASP A 15 13.87 -1.53 23.92
N LEU A 16 12.75 -0.82 24.15
CA LEU A 16 11.90 -1.02 25.34
C LEU A 16 11.22 -2.40 25.37
N ASN A 17 10.85 -2.94 24.20
CA ASN A 17 10.31 -4.29 24.10
C ASN A 17 11.39 -5.33 24.41
N LYS A 18 12.61 -5.17 23.88
CA LYS A 18 13.76 -6.04 24.20
C LYS A 18 14.11 -6.03 25.68
N SER A 19 13.91 -4.91 26.38
CA SER A 19 14.15 -4.82 27.83
C SER A 19 12.96 -5.32 28.68
N GLY A 20 11.88 -5.81 28.06
CA GLY A 20 10.68 -6.30 28.76
C GLY A 20 9.78 -5.20 29.34
N LEU A 21 10.04 -3.92 29.01
CA LEU A 21 9.25 -2.78 29.49
C LEU A 21 7.98 -2.57 28.65
N VAL A 22 7.95 -3.08 27.43
CA VAL A 22 6.83 -2.98 26.48
C VAL A 22 6.50 -4.37 25.96
N ASP A 23 5.22 -4.77 26.04
CA ASP A 23 4.76 -6.04 25.49
C ASP A 23 4.58 -5.98 23.95
N ASP A 24 4.49 -7.16 23.34
CA ASP A 24 4.43 -7.30 21.87
C ASP A 24 3.17 -6.67 21.26
N ILE A 25 2.05 -6.66 22.00
CA ILE A 25 0.80 -6.06 21.54
C ILE A 25 0.97 -4.54 21.47
N THR A 26 1.54 -3.95 22.52
CA THR A 26 1.84 -2.52 22.59
C THR A 26 2.84 -2.11 21.50
N MET A 27 3.91 -2.88 21.27
CA MET A 27 4.85 -2.64 20.17
C MET A 27 4.13 -2.61 18.81
N LYS A 28 3.30 -3.63 18.54
CA LYS A 28 2.57 -3.75 17.28
C LYS A 28 1.54 -2.64 17.07
N ASN A 29 0.88 -2.19 18.13
CA ASN A 29 -0.03 -1.05 18.06
C ASN A 29 0.70 0.24 17.66
N ILE A 30 1.90 0.49 18.20
CA ILE A 30 2.69 1.66 17.86
C ILE A 30 3.21 1.59 16.41
N GLU A 31 3.64 0.42 15.95
CA GLU A 31 4.02 0.21 14.55
C GLU A 31 2.86 0.50 13.60
N ASN A 32 1.63 0.09 13.96
CA ASN A 32 0.43 0.34 13.17
C ASN A 32 0.11 1.85 13.07
N LEU A 33 0.38 2.63 14.11
CA LEU A 33 0.24 4.09 14.08
C LEU A 33 1.27 4.77 13.17
N CYS A 34 2.36 4.07 12.82
CA CYS A 34 3.42 4.57 11.97
C CYS A 34 3.25 4.19 10.48
N ILE A 35 2.13 3.58 10.10
CA ILE A 35 1.87 3.18 8.70
C ILE A 35 1.69 4.44 7.83
N PRO A 36 2.34 4.51 6.64
CA PRO A 36 2.13 5.61 5.72
C PRO A 36 0.68 5.67 5.22
N ASP A 37 0.16 6.90 5.10
CA ASP A 37 -1.13 7.16 4.49
C ASP A 37 -1.18 6.61 3.06
N VAL A 38 -2.32 6.01 2.71
CA VAL A 38 -2.57 5.50 1.37
C VAL A 38 -2.94 6.66 0.48
N GLN A 39 -2.20 6.85 -0.62
CA GLN A 39 -2.50 7.93 -1.55
C GLN A 39 -3.80 7.67 -2.33
N GLU A 40 -4.48 8.73 -2.75
CA GLU A 40 -5.53 8.63 -3.75
C GLU A 40 -4.92 8.43 -5.14
N TYR A 41 -5.58 7.59 -5.95
CA TYR A 41 -5.12 7.24 -7.29
C TYR A 41 -6.06 7.80 -8.35
N THR A 42 -5.55 8.74 -9.15
CA THR A 42 -6.28 9.25 -10.32
C THR A 42 -6.29 8.21 -11.45
N PRO A 43 -7.25 8.28 -12.39
CA PRO A 43 -7.29 7.38 -13.54
C PRO A 43 -5.97 7.32 -14.31
N GLU A 44 -5.34 8.46 -14.55
CA GLU A 44 -4.07 8.60 -15.28
C GLU A 44 -2.93 7.94 -14.51
N LYS A 45 -2.95 8.07 -13.18
CA LYS A 45 -1.95 7.44 -12.31
C LYS A 45 -2.07 5.92 -12.38
N ILE A 46 -3.29 5.37 -12.37
CA ILE A 46 -3.53 3.93 -12.48
C ILE A 46 -3.01 3.41 -13.83
N VAL A 47 -3.30 4.13 -14.93
CA VAL A 47 -2.75 3.81 -16.26
C VAL A 47 -1.22 3.83 -16.23
N SER A 48 -0.61 4.84 -15.59
CA SER A 48 0.85 4.97 -15.52
C SER A 48 1.50 3.81 -14.78
N ILE A 49 0.92 3.37 -13.65
CA ILE A 49 1.38 2.23 -12.87
C ILE A 49 1.30 0.97 -13.72
N ARG A 50 0.14 0.71 -14.33
CA ARG A 50 -0.04 -0.48 -15.19
C ARG A 50 0.98 -0.55 -16.31
N LYS A 51 1.20 0.59 -17.00
CA LYS A 51 2.16 0.68 -18.11
C LYS A 51 3.61 0.58 -17.64
N LYS A 52 3.96 1.13 -16.48
CA LYS A 52 5.29 1.01 -15.87
C LYS A 52 5.71 -0.45 -15.73
N PHE A 53 4.78 -1.34 -15.36
CA PHE A 53 5.02 -2.78 -15.23
C PHE A 53 4.65 -3.59 -16.49
N ARG A 54 4.39 -2.92 -17.62
CA ARG A 54 4.08 -3.54 -18.93
C ARG A 54 2.89 -4.51 -18.89
N LEU A 55 1.88 -4.20 -18.08
CA LEU A 55 0.70 -5.05 -17.92
C LEU A 55 -0.43 -4.65 -18.87
N SER A 56 -1.16 -5.66 -19.35
CA SER A 56 -2.50 -5.43 -19.89
C SER A 56 -3.51 -5.13 -18.77
N GLN A 57 -4.67 -4.57 -19.10
CA GLN A 57 -5.73 -4.36 -18.10
C GLN A 57 -6.17 -5.70 -17.47
N ALA A 58 -6.21 -6.78 -18.25
CA ALA A 58 -6.54 -8.11 -17.76
C ALA A 58 -5.46 -8.68 -16.84
N ALA A 59 -4.17 -8.47 -17.14
CA ALA A 59 -3.08 -8.91 -16.27
C ALA A 59 -3.12 -8.18 -14.91
N LEU A 60 -3.32 -6.86 -14.91
CA LEU A 60 -3.50 -6.10 -13.67
C LEU A 60 -4.73 -6.57 -12.88
N ALA A 61 -5.83 -6.87 -13.58
CA ALA A 61 -7.05 -7.37 -12.95
C ALA A 61 -6.83 -8.74 -12.28
N SER A 62 -6.08 -9.63 -12.93
CA SER A 62 -5.71 -10.94 -12.37
C SER A 62 -4.90 -10.80 -11.08
N ILE A 63 -3.93 -9.88 -11.04
CA ILE A 63 -3.10 -9.63 -9.85
C ILE A 63 -3.95 -9.09 -8.70
N PHE A 64 -4.94 -8.26 -9.00
CA PHE A 64 -5.85 -7.69 -7.99
C PHE A 64 -7.00 -8.62 -7.62
N ASN A 65 -7.12 -9.79 -8.25
CA ASN A 65 -8.26 -10.70 -8.13
C ASN A 65 -9.62 -10.00 -8.36
N ILE A 66 -9.71 -9.22 -9.45
CA ILE A 66 -10.91 -8.48 -9.86
C ILE A 66 -11.17 -8.66 -11.36
N SER A 67 -12.33 -8.19 -11.83
CA SER A 67 -12.64 -8.21 -13.25
C SER A 67 -11.82 -7.18 -14.06
N PRO A 68 -11.45 -7.46 -15.32
CA PRO A 68 -10.86 -6.46 -16.22
C PRO A 68 -11.72 -5.21 -16.40
N SER A 69 -13.05 -5.36 -16.33
CA SER A 69 -13.99 -4.24 -16.39
C SER A 69 -13.88 -3.29 -15.20
N THR A 70 -13.45 -3.79 -14.02
CA THR A 70 -13.18 -2.94 -12.86
C THR A 70 -11.95 -2.07 -13.10
N VAL A 71 -10.86 -2.65 -13.60
CA VAL A 71 -9.64 -1.90 -13.98
C VAL A 71 -9.97 -0.85 -15.06
N GLN A 72 -10.76 -1.22 -16.06
CA GLN A 72 -11.18 -0.27 -17.10
C GLN A 72 -12.00 0.90 -16.52
N LYS A 73 -12.92 0.64 -15.58
CA LYS A 73 -13.69 1.70 -14.90
C LYS A 73 -12.79 2.62 -14.06
N TRP A 74 -11.74 2.08 -13.44
CA TRP A 74 -10.73 2.87 -12.74
C TRP A 74 -9.96 3.78 -13.68
N GLU A 75 -9.44 3.23 -14.78
CA GLU A 75 -8.65 3.97 -15.77
C GLU A 75 -9.48 5.01 -16.55
N ARG A 76 -10.81 4.90 -16.55
CA ARG A 76 -11.74 5.89 -17.13
C ARG A 76 -12.29 6.88 -16.12
N GLY A 77 -12.02 6.72 -14.83
CA GLY A 77 -12.59 7.56 -13.77
C GLY A 77 -14.05 7.29 -13.41
N ASN A 78 -14.66 6.26 -13.99
CA ASN A 78 -16.05 5.88 -13.69
C ASN A 78 -16.21 5.24 -12.30
N LYS A 79 -15.11 4.71 -11.74
CA LYS A 79 -15.05 4.18 -10.37
C LYS A 79 -13.67 4.48 -9.81
N LYS A 80 -13.56 4.68 -8.49
CA LYS A 80 -12.27 4.78 -7.79
C LYS A 80 -11.95 3.47 -7.06
N PRO A 81 -10.68 3.05 -7.00
CA PRO A 81 -10.25 2.01 -6.07
C PRO A 81 -10.43 2.51 -4.63
N THR A 82 -10.95 1.67 -3.74
CA THR A 82 -11.14 2.00 -2.33
C THR A 82 -10.66 0.85 -1.44
N GLY A 83 -10.39 1.15 -0.16
CA GLY A 83 -10.01 0.15 0.83
C GLY A 83 -8.81 -0.69 0.39
N ALA A 84 -8.99 -2.02 0.32
CA ALA A 84 -7.94 -2.96 -0.06
C ALA A 84 -7.36 -2.67 -1.46
N SER A 85 -8.18 -2.40 -2.48
CA SER A 85 -7.68 -2.14 -3.83
C SER A 85 -6.81 -0.87 -3.89
N GLN A 86 -7.17 0.16 -3.12
CA GLN A 86 -6.36 1.38 -3.03
C GLN A 86 -5.03 1.09 -2.34
N LYS A 87 -5.04 0.27 -1.28
CA LYS A 87 -3.82 -0.16 -0.59
C LYS A 87 -2.89 -0.97 -1.48
N LEU A 88 -3.43 -1.85 -2.33
CA LEU A 88 -2.65 -2.66 -3.25
C LEU A 88 -1.96 -1.81 -4.33
N LEU A 89 -2.63 -0.77 -4.86
CA LEU A 89 -1.99 0.19 -5.76
C LEU A 89 -0.82 0.92 -5.09
N ASP A 90 -1.01 1.35 -3.84
CA ASP A 90 0.03 1.97 -3.01
C ASP A 90 1.21 1.04 -2.72
N ILE A 91 0.95 -0.25 -2.49
CA ILE A 91 2.00 -1.25 -2.33
C ILE A 91 2.78 -1.43 -3.63
N ILE A 92 2.11 -1.61 -4.78
CA ILE A 92 2.77 -1.78 -6.08
C ILE A 92 3.63 -0.57 -6.43
N GLU A 93 3.12 0.64 -6.21
CA GLU A 93 3.87 1.85 -6.52
C GLU A 93 5.15 1.98 -5.67
N ARG A 94 5.05 1.67 -4.37
CA ARG A 94 6.17 1.83 -3.43
C ARG A 94 7.17 0.67 -3.46
N LYS A 95 6.71 -0.56 -3.68
CA LYS A 95 7.51 -1.78 -3.51
C LYS A 95 7.74 -2.59 -4.78
N GLY A 96 7.07 -2.26 -5.88
CA GLY A 96 7.09 -3.09 -7.09
C GLY A 96 5.95 -4.11 -7.10
N ILE A 97 5.76 -4.74 -8.24
CA ILE A 97 4.66 -5.69 -8.45
C ILE A 97 4.91 -7.04 -7.81
N GLU A 98 6.19 -7.37 -7.59
CA GLU A 98 6.71 -8.52 -6.87
C GLU A 98 6.22 -8.60 -5.41
N ALA A 99 5.67 -7.51 -4.88
CA ALA A 99 5.04 -7.52 -3.56
C ALA A 99 3.67 -8.23 -3.55
N LEU A 100 3.07 -8.49 -4.71
CA LEU A 100 1.73 -9.10 -4.85
C LEU A 100 1.72 -10.45 -5.58
N VAL A 101 2.85 -10.90 -6.11
CA VAL A 101 3.03 -12.20 -6.79
C VAL A 101 4.05 -13.05 -6.05
#